data_AF-A0A3A9SUP3-F1
#
_entry.id   AF-A0A3A9SUP3-F1
#
_cell.length_a   1.000
_cell.length_b   1.000
_cell.length_c   1.000
_cell.angle_alpha   90.00
_cell.angle_beta   90.00
_cell.angle_gamma   90.00
#
_symmetry.space_group_name_H-M   'P 1'
#
loop_
_entity.id
_entity.type
_entity.pdbx_description
1 polymer ?
#
loop_
_entity_poly.entity_id
_entity_poly.type
_entity_poly.pdbx_seq_one_letter_code
_entity_poly.pdbx_strand_id
1 'polypeptide(L)'
;MSKPILCIGSYAENPYHIEKIGRNVYCIEELCYCIVKNAFLLDEESFGPSLFDWIEEECSLHRLSDELRSMYSKRCSMAALAGTILDYVGYNTRKEVDKTEEILRGNAGMDVYQKKLARANFLLKNGRYAMAFREYEFLLANTPDIDKKLRAKIEHNEGVMYARLFLFEKAAERFLKAYEDSGDKESYYQYLSAVRMNLSNKEYVSFIADSDEAYEASMTIEGRMKEAEELYAASDDNHTLGTLSVYKAEGKMHEYYEQVGELTDKMKYTYRELVKDRVK
;
A
#
# COMPACT_ATOMS: atom_id res chain seq x y z
N MET A 1 -31.16 10.43 -15.75
CA MET A 1 -31.15 11.68 -14.96
C MET A 1 -30.19 11.47 -13.80
N SER A 2 -29.02 12.11 -13.85
CA SER A 2 -28.08 12.15 -12.73
C SER A 2 -28.70 12.96 -11.60
N LYS A 3 -29.11 12.30 -10.52
CA LYS A 3 -29.53 13.00 -9.31
C LYS A 3 -28.32 13.76 -8.77
N PRO A 4 -28.44 15.04 -8.40
CA PRO A 4 -27.37 15.74 -7.70
C PRO A 4 -27.08 14.99 -6.39
N ILE A 5 -25.80 14.71 -6.14
CA ILE A 5 -25.33 14.15 -4.87
C ILE A 5 -25.18 15.34 -3.92
N LEU A 6 -25.99 15.37 -2.86
CA LEU A 6 -25.89 16.39 -1.82
C LEU A 6 -24.87 15.90 -0.80
N CYS A 7 -23.73 16.60 -0.68
CA CYS A 7 -22.80 16.33 0.41
C CYS A 7 -23.45 16.70 1.74
N ILE A 8 -23.17 15.93 2.79
CA ILE A 8 -23.74 16.15 4.12
C ILE A 8 -22.67 16.24 5.21
N GLY A 9 -22.96 17.02 6.24
CA GLY A 9 -22.02 17.26 7.33
C GLY A 9 -20.93 18.27 6.97
N SER A 10 -19.92 18.32 7.83
CA SER A 10 -18.78 19.23 7.76
C SER A 10 -17.53 18.49 7.26
N TYR A 11 -16.60 19.24 6.68
CA TYR A 11 -15.25 18.75 6.43
C TYR A 11 -14.44 18.86 7.72
N ALA A 12 -13.82 17.76 8.13
CA ALA A 12 -13.08 17.63 9.37
C ALA A 12 -11.83 18.51 9.39
N GLU A 13 -11.60 19.18 10.52
CA GLU A 13 -10.31 19.83 10.79
C GLU A 13 -9.28 18.77 11.20
N ASN A 14 -9.72 17.76 11.97
CA ASN A 14 -8.92 16.61 12.34
C ASN A 14 -9.42 15.35 11.60
N PRO A 15 -8.65 14.81 10.64
CA PRO A 15 -9.07 13.63 9.90
C PRO A 15 -9.12 12.37 10.76
N TYR A 16 -10.01 11.45 10.41
CA TYR A 16 -10.01 10.10 10.97
C TYR A 16 -9.05 9.20 10.21
N HIS A 17 -8.14 8.52 10.93
CA HIS A 17 -7.22 7.56 10.33
C HIS A 17 -7.82 6.15 10.35
N ILE A 18 -8.16 5.61 9.19
CA ILE A 18 -8.63 4.23 9.06
C ILE A 18 -7.41 3.30 9.06
N GLU A 19 -7.03 2.82 10.24
CA GLU A 19 -5.80 2.04 10.45
C GLU A 19 -5.66 0.83 9.51
N LYS A 20 -6.76 0.08 9.30
CA LYS A 20 -6.75 -1.12 8.44
C LYS A 20 -6.41 -0.80 6.98
N ILE A 21 -6.77 0.40 6.51
CA ILE A 21 -6.51 0.90 5.15
C ILE A 21 -5.23 1.75 5.11
N GLY A 22 -4.83 2.32 6.25
CA GLY A 22 -3.75 3.29 6.39
C GLY A 22 -4.11 4.69 5.90
N ARG A 23 -5.36 5.01 5.63
CA ARG A 23 -5.73 6.30 5.00
C ARG A 23 -6.49 7.20 5.95
N ASN A 24 -6.22 8.49 5.84
CA ASN A 24 -7.00 9.54 6.47
C ASN A 24 -8.25 9.81 5.62
N VAL A 25 -9.37 10.05 6.29
CA VAL A 25 -10.59 10.60 5.69
C VAL A 25 -10.96 11.88 6.42
N TYR A 26 -11.43 12.85 5.65
CA TYR A 26 -11.72 14.20 6.11
C TYR A 26 -13.22 14.54 6.00
N CYS A 27 -14.03 13.70 5.39
CA CYS A 27 -15.49 13.85 5.44
C CYS A 27 -16.20 12.50 5.37
N ILE A 28 -17.52 12.51 5.58
CA ILE A 28 -18.31 11.28 5.60
C ILE A 28 -18.34 10.59 4.23
N GLU A 29 -18.30 11.33 3.12
CA GLU A 29 -18.25 10.75 1.77
C GLU A 29 -16.91 10.05 1.49
N GLU A 30 -15.79 10.59 1.98
CA GLU A 30 -14.49 9.93 1.90
C GLU A 30 -14.47 8.64 2.73
N LEU A 31 -15.13 8.64 3.90
CA LEU A 31 -15.35 7.43 4.70
C LEU A 31 -16.16 6.40 3.89
N CYS A 32 -17.30 6.79 3.33
CA CYS A 32 -18.14 5.92 2.48
C CYS A 32 -17.35 5.32 1.31
N TYR A 33 -16.58 6.16 0.61
CA TYR A 33 -15.69 5.70 -0.46
C TYR A 33 -14.69 4.66 0.04
N CYS A 34 -14.05 4.91 1.19
CA CYS A 34 -13.08 3.98 1.77
C CYS A 34 -13.72 2.66 2.19
N ILE A 35 -14.91 2.68 2.79
CA ILE A 35 -15.67 1.48 3.17
C ILE A 35 -15.97 0.63 1.93
N VAL A 36 -16.55 1.22 0.88
CA VAL A 36 -16.95 0.47 -0.32
C VAL A 36 -15.73 -0.09 -1.08
N LYS A 37 -14.65 0.68 -1.21
CA LYS A 37 -13.47 0.26 -1.98
C LYS A 37 -12.60 -0.76 -1.24
N ASN A 38 -12.64 -0.76 0.10
CA ASN A 38 -11.74 -1.55 0.93
C ASN A 38 -12.48 -2.46 1.90
N ALA A 39 -13.75 -2.79 1.62
CA ALA A 39 -14.59 -3.63 2.47
C ALA A 39 -13.89 -4.94 2.89
N PHE A 40 -13.11 -5.56 2.00
CA PHE A 40 -12.37 -6.79 2.25
C PHE A 40 -11.26 -6.68 3.33
N LEU A 41 -10.87 -5.46 3.70
CA LEU A 41 -9.89 -5.18 4.77
C LEU A 41 -10.53 -4.91 6.13
N LEU A 42 -11.83 -4.64 6.14
CA LEU A 42 -12.55 -4.27 7.35
C LEU A 42 -13.02 -5.53 8.09
N ASP A 43 -12.94 -5.47 9.41
CA ASP A 43 -13.30 -6.50 10.39
C ASP A 43 -14.04 -5.88 11.59
N GLU A 44 -14.48 -6.70 12.53
CA GLU A 44 -15.28 -6.26 13.68
C GLU A 44 -14.62 -5.15 14.52
N GLU A 45 -13.30 -5.01 14.46
CA GLU A 45 -12.53 -3.99 15.16
C GLU A 45 -12.45 -2.65 14.40
N SER A 46 -12.85 -2.64 13.14
CA SER A 46 -12.68 -1.49 12.25
C SER A 46 -13.59 -0.31 12.62
N PHE A 47 -14.77 -0.59 13.18
CA PHE A 47 -15.73 0.43 13.62
C PHE A 47 -15.90 0.37 15.14
N GLY A 48 -15.76 1.51 15.79
CA GLY A 48 -15.86 1.61 17.24
C GLY A 48 -16.09 3.04 17.72
N PRO A 49 -16.06 3.26 19.03
CA PRO A 49 -16.40 4.54 19.65
C PRO A 49 -15.65 5.73 19.04
N SER A 50 -14.34 5.59 18.77
CA SER A 50 -13.54 6.67 18.19
C SER A 50 -14.02 7.13 16.81
N LEU A 51 -14.52 6.22 15.97
CA LEU A 51 -15.13 6.58 14.69
C LEU A 51 -16.44 7.33 14.90
N PHE A 52 -17.25 6.90 15.88
CA PHE A 52 -18.55 7.53 16.15
C PHE A 52 -18.39 8.92 16.75
N ASP A 53 -17.40 9.11 17.63
CA ASP A 53 -16.98 10.41 18.15
C ASP A 53 -16.57 11.33 16.99
N TRP A 54 -15.75 10.84 16.06
CA TRP A 54 -15.34 11.63 14.89
C TRP A 54 -16.51 12.00 13.96
N ILE A 55 -17.43 11.08 13.69
CA ILE A 55 -18.65 11.35 12.89
C ILE A 55 -19.51 12.44 13.57
N GLU A 56 -19.57 12.43 14.90
CA GLU A 56 -20.30 13.41 15.67
C GLU A 56 -19.63 14.79 15.67
N GLU A 57 -18.37 14.84 16.09
CA GLU A 57 -17.65 16.08 16.38
C GLU A 57 -17.13 16.76 15.10
N GLU A 58 -16.46 16.01 14.23
CA GLU A 58 -15.78 16.55 13.05
C GLU A 58 -16.71 16.63 11.83
N CYS A 59 -17.60 15.65 11.66
CA CYS A 59 -18.58 15.69 10.57
C CYS A 59 -19.92 16.36 10.97
N SER A 60 -20.14 16.66 12.25
CA SER A 60 -21.38 17.26 12.77
C SER A 60 -22.64 16.39 12.56
N LEU A 61 -22.49 15.05 12.53
CA LEU A 61 -23.57 14.09 12.23
C LEU A 61 -24.06 13.35 13.50
N HIS A 62 -24.55 14.11 14.49
CA HIS A 62 -25.00 13.58 15.80
C HIS A 62 -25.99 12.41 15.69
N ARG A 63 -27.02 12.54 14.83
CA ARG A 63 -28.05 11.49 14.67
C ARG A 63 -27.49 10.17 14.20
N LEU A 64 -26.55 10.21 13.25
CA LEU A 64 -25.88 9.01 12.76
C LEU A 64 -25.01 8.41 13.86
N SER A 65 -24.25 9.23 14.60
CA SER A 65 -23.43 8.74 15.72
C SER A 65 -24.26 8.05 16.80
N ASP A 66 -25.38 8.64 17.22
CA ASP A 66 -26.28 8.05 18.22
C ASP A 66 -26.84 6.69 17.77
N GLU A 67 -27.23 6.57 16.51
CA GLU A 67 -27.72 5.33 15.92
C GLU A 67 -26.61 4.26 15.92
N LEU A 68 -25.40 4.62 15.50
CA LEU A 68 -24.25 3.71 15.47
C LEU A 68 -23.86 3.25 16.88
N ARG A 69 -23.84 4.14 17.87
CA ARG A 69 -23.58 3.77 19.28
C ARG A 69 -24.63 2.81 19.83
N SER A 70 -25.90 3.03 19.49
CA SER A 70 -27.01 2.15 19.87
C SER A 70 -26.87 0.76 19.23
N MET A 71 -26.55 0.70 17.94
CA MET A 71 -26.29 -0.55 17.22
C MET A 71 -25.07 -1.28 17.77
N TYR A 72 -23.98 -0.56 18.04
CA TYR A 72 -22.75 -1.11 18.62
C TYR A 72 -23.00 -1.71 20.01
N SER A 73 -23.75 -1.00 20.87
CA SER A 73 -24.14 -1.50 22.20
C SER A 73 -25.00 -2.77 22.14
N LYS A 74 -25.81 -2.91 21.08
CA LYS A 74 -26.62 -4.11 20.79
C LYS A 74 -25.83 -5.21 20.08
N ARG A 75 -24.53 -5.04 19.85
CA ARG A 75 -23.65 -5.97 19.13
C ARG A 75 -24.15 -6.29 17.71
N CYS A 76 -24.69 -5.29 17.02
CA CYS A 76 -24.98 -5.41 15.59
C CYS A 76 -23.70 -5.71 14.81
N SER A 77 -23.83 -6.42 13.69
CA SER A 77 -22.67 -6.79 12.86
C SER A 77 -22.03 -5.57 12.21
N MET A 78 -20.74 -5.67 11.89
CA MET A 78 -20.04 -4.63 11.11
C MET A 78 -20.73 -4.34 9.77
N ALA A 79 -21.24 -5.37 9.10
CA ALA A 79 -21.99 -5.18 7.86
C ALA A 79 -23.22 -4.28 8.06
N ALA A 80 -23.95 -4.46 9.16
CA ALA A 80 -25.10 -3.61 9.47
C ALA A 80 -24.67 -2.16 9.78
N LEU A 81 -23.61 -1.97 10.56
CA LEU A 81 -23.07 -0.63 10.85
C LEU A 81 -22.62 0.08 9.56
N ALA A 82 -21.93 -0.63 8.65
CA ALA A 82 -21.51 -0.10 7.36
C ALA A 82 -22.72 0.28 6.50
N GLY A 83 -23.71 -0.62 6.42
CA GLY A 83 -24.97 -0.36 5.71
C GLY A 83 -25.65 0.91 6.21
N THR A 84 -25.77 1.08 7.52
CA THR A 84 -26.36 2.29 8.13
C THR A 84 -25.61 3.56 7.74
N ILE A 85 -24.27 3.57 7.78
CA ILE A 85 -23.48 4.74 7.34
C ILE A 85 -23.74 5.05 5.86
N LEU A 86 -23.63 4.04 5.00
CA LEU A 86 -23.74 4.22 3.55
C LEU A 86 -25.15 4.65 3.13
N ASP A 87 -26.19 4.06 3.72
CA ASP A 87 -27.59 4.40 3.45
C ASP A 87 -27.94 5.79 4.02
N TYR A 88 -27.42 6.17 5.19
CA TYR A 88 -27.63 7.50 5.77
C TYR A 88 -27.06 8.61 4.89
N VAL A 89 -25.84 8.42 4.37
CA VAL A 89 -25.17 9.41 3.53
C VAL A 89 -25.77 9.44 2.11
N GLY A 90 -26.21 8.30 1.59
CA GLY A 90 -26.80 8.21 0.25
C GLY A 90 -25.82 8.50 -0.89
N TYR A 91 -24.51 8.45 -0.62
CA TYR A 91 -23.44 8.68 -1.61
C TYR A 91 -23.29 7.49 -2.57
N ASN A 92 -23.58 6.27 -2.12
CA ASN A 92 -23.40 5.04 -2.88
C ASN A 92 -24.72 4.52 -3.45
N THR A 93 -24.63 3.80 -4.57
CA THR A 93 -25.79 3.11 -5.13
C THR A 93 -26.19 1.92 -4.25
N ARG A 94 -27.48 1.57 -4.24
CA ARG A 94 -27.96 0.40 -3.46
C ARG A 94 -27.18 -0.88 -3.76
N LYS A 95 -26.82 -1.09 -5.04
CA LYS A 95 -26.00 -2.23 -5.49
C LYS A 95 -24.59 -2.22 -4.87
N GLU A 96 -23.97 -1.05 -4.70
CA GLU A 96 -22.67 -0.93 -4.02
C GLU A 96 -22.80 -1.20 -2.51
N VAL A 97 -23.87 -0.73 -1.88
CA VAL A 97 -24.15 -1.00 -0.46
C VAL A 97 -24.35 -2.49 -0.23
N ASP A 98 -25.25 -3.15 -0.98
CA ASP A 98 -25.55 -4.57 -0.83
C ASP A 98 -24.30 -5.44 -1.03
N LYS A 99 -23.48 -5.13 -2.04
CA LYS A 99 -22.21 -5.82 -2.30
C LYS A 99 -21.21 -5.61 -1.16
N THR A 100 -21.15 -4.40 -0.62
CA THR A 100 -20.24 -4.06 0.49
C THR A 100 -20.61 -4.86 1.74
N GLU A 101 -21.89 -4.90 2.10
CA GLU A 101 -22.35 -5.71 3.22
C GLU A 101 -22.10 -7.22 3.03
N GLU A 102 -22.26 -7.73 1.80
CA GLU A 102 -21.96 -9.13 1.47
C GLU A 102 -20.50 -9.46 1.74
N ILE A 103 -19.58 -8.60 1.28
CA ILE A 103 -18.13 -8.76 1.53
C ILE A 103 -17.86 -8.74 3.05
N LEU A 104 -18.43 -7.77 3.77
CA LEU A 104 -18.23 -7.64 5.22
C LEU A 104 -18.77 -8.83 6.00
N ARG A 105 -19.92 -9.40 5.60
CA ARG A 105 -20.45 -10.66 6.16
C ARG A 105 -19.52 -11.84 5.87
N GLY A 106 -18.96 -11.91 4.66
CA GLY A 106 -17.96 -12.93 4.30
C GLY A 106 -16.68 -12.82 5.13
N ASN A 107 -16.18 -11.61 5.36
CA ASN A 107 -15.00 -11.35 6.17
C ASN A 107 -15.17 -11.81 7.62
N ALA A 108 -16.35 -11.69 8.21
CA ALA A 108 -16.59 -12.13 9.59
C ALA A 108 -16.24 -13.62 9.81
N GLY A 109 -16.36 -14.45 8.76
CA GLY A 109 -15.99 -15.86 8.79
C GLY A 109 -14.54 -16.18 8.38
N MET A 110 -13.76 -15.20 7.92
CA MET A 110 -12.38 -15.42 7.51
C MET A 110 -11.46 -15.61 8.71
N ASP A 111 -10.55 -16.57 8.58
CA ASP A 111 -9.48 -16.80 9.52
C ASP A 111 -8.55 -15.57 9.64
N VAL A 112 -8.08 -15.29 10.86
CA VAL A 112 -7.29 -14.10 11.21
C VAL A 112 -6.03 -14.02 10.34
N TYR A 113 -5.40 -15.15 10.05
CA TYR A 113 -4.20 -15.21 9.22
C TYR A 113 -4.48 -14.79 7.78
N GLN A 114 -5.60 -15.24 7.19
CA GLN A 114 -5.98 -14.87 5.83
C GLN A 114 -6.29 -13.38 5.71
N LYS A 115 -6.96 -12.80 6.71
CA LYS A 115 -7.22 -11.34 6.78
C LYS A 115 -5.91 -10.55 6.81
N LYS A 116 -4.98 -10.94 7.69
CA LYS A 116 -3.68 -10.27 7.82
C LYS A 116 -2.83 -10.38 6.56
N LEU A 117 -2.82 -11.55 5.91
CA LEU A 117 -2.12 -11.72 4.64
C LEU A 117 -2.72 -10.85 3.53
N ALA A 118 -4.05 -10.78 3.44
CA ALA A 118 -4.73 -9.91 2.49
C ALA A 118 -4.39 -8.42 2.75
N ARG A 119 -4.39 -7.99 4.02
CA ARG A 119 -4.00 -6.64 4.43
C ARG A 119 -2.54 -6.34 4.08
N ALA A 120 -1.61 -7.23 4.40
CA ALA A 120 -0.19 -7.06 4.08
C ALA A 120 0.05 -6.88 2.56
N ASN A 121 -0.56 -7.74 1.74
CA ASN A 121 -0.49 -7.66 0.28
C ASN A 121 -1.10 -6.36 -0.26
N PHE A 122 -2.20 -5.88 0.34
CA PHE A 122 -2.81 -4.62 -0.04
C PHE A 122 -1.90 -3.43 0.30
N LEU A 123 -1.34 -3.40 1.52
CA LEU A 123 -0.44 -2.34 1.97
C LEU A 123 0.82 -2.29 1.09
N LEU A 124 1.39 -3.44 0.75
CA LEU A 124 2.51 -3.56 -0.19
C LEU A 124 2.19 -2.93 -1.55
N LYS A 125 1.05 -3.30 -2.16
CA LYS A 125 0.62 -2.76 -3.45
C LYS A 125 0.40 -1.25 -3.44
N ASN A 126 0.05 -0.69 -2.28
CA ASN A 126 -0.19 0.75 -2.09
C ASN A 126 1.06 1.50 -1.59
N GLY A 127 2.24 0.89 -1.57
CA GLY A 127 3.49 1.54 -1.15
C GLY A 127 3.62 1.75 0.36
N ARG A 128 2.73 1.19 1.18
CA ARG A 128 2.73 1.32 2.64
C ARG A 128 3.62 0.26 3.28
N TYR A 129 4.90 0.30 2.92
CA TYR A 129 5.87 -0.76 3.23
C TYR A 129 6.04 -0.99 4.73
N ALA A 130 6.11 0.07 5.55
CA ALA A 130 6.25 -0.07 7.00
C ALA A 130 5.09 -0.85 7.64
N MET A 131 3.84 -0.55 7.23
CA MET A 131 2.66 -1.27 7.71
C MET A 131 2.61 -2.70 7.17
N ALA A 132 2.99 -2.89 5.89
CA ALA A 132 3.05 -4.22 5.28
C ALA A 132 4.07 -5.12 5.99
N PHE A 133 5.27 -4.61 6.31
CA PHE A 133 6.27 -5.32 7.12
C PHE A 133 5.70 -5.77 8.45
N ARG A 134 5.05 -4.89 9.21
CA ARG A 134 4.45 -5.26 10.51
C ARG A 134 3.44 -6.41 10.39
N GLU A 135 2.61 -6.42 9.35
CA GLU A 135 1.64 -7.51 9.13
C GLU A 135 2.33 -8.82 8.74
N TYR A 136 3.35 -8.78 7.89
CA TYR A 136 4.12 -9.97 7.54
C TYR A 136 4.92 -10.53 8.73
N GLU A 137 5.57 -9.66 9.52
CA GLU A 137 6.26 -10.05 10.75
C GLU A 137 5.30 -10.70 11.75
N PHE A 138 4.10 -10.13 11.92
CA PHE A 138 3.07 -10.74 12.75
C PHE A 138 2.73 -12.15 12.26
N LEU A 139 2.51 -12.33 10.95
CA LEU A 139 2.20 -13.65 10.37
C LEU A 139 3.33 -14.65 10.62
N LEU A 140 4.59 -14.27 10.40
CA LEU A 140 5.74 -15.15 10.61
C LEU A 140 5.94 -15.51 12.10
N ALA A 141 5.69 -14.57 13.01
CA ALA A 141 5.87 -14.78 14.45
C ALA A 141 4.73 -15.59 15.10
N ASN A 142 3.49 -15.43 14.61
CA ASN A 142 2.31 -16.01 15.23
C ASN A 142 1.79 -17.26 14.49
N THR A 143 2.47 -17.72 13.43
CA THR A 143 2.11 -18.94 12.70
C THR A 143 3.26 -19.97 12.77
N PRO A 144 3.38 -20.75 13.86
CA PRO A 144 4.52 -21.65 14.08
C PRO A 144 4.69 -22.70 12.97
N ASP A 145 3.58 -23.24 12.47
CA ASP A 145 3.53 -24.25 11.40
C ASP A 145 3.13 -23.64 10.04
N ILE A 146 3.58 -22.40 9.77
CA ILE A 146 3.29 -21.75 8.49
C ILE A 146 3.77 -22.62 7.33
N ASP A 147 2.88 -22.85 6.36
CA ASP A 147 3.19 -23.57 5.14
C ASP A 147 4.43 -22.97 4.46
N LYS A 148 5.35 -23.84 4.03
CA LYS A 148 6.64 -23.41 3.47
C LYS A 148 6.47 -22.51 2.24
N LYS A 149 5.45 -22.75 1.41
CA LYS A 149 5.17 -21.90 0.24
C LYS A 149 4.64 -20.55 0.66
N LEU A 150 3.80 -20.50 1.71
CA LEU A 150 3.34 -19.23 2.26
C LEU A 150 4.50 -18.42 2.86
N ARG A 151 5.40 -19.07 3.61
CA ARG A 151 6.62 -18.43 4.12
C ARG A 151 7.46 -17.83 3.00
N ALA A 152 7.78 -18.62 1.97
CA ALA A 152 8.53 -18.16 0.81
C ALA A 152 7.88 -16.96 0.12
N LYS A 153 6.55 -16.95 0.00
CA LYS A 153 5.81 -15.82 -0.56
C LYS A 153 5.94 -14.54 0.29
N ILE A 154 5.89 -14.68 1.62
CA ILE A 154 6.11 -13.56 2.54
C ILE A 154 7.53 -13.02 2.37
N GLU A 155 8.53 -13.91 2.37
CA GLU A 155 9.95 -13.54 2.18
C GLU A 155 10.19 -12.86 0.84
N HIS A 156 9.60 -13.36 -0.25
CA HIS A 156 9.66 -12.71 -1.56
C HIS A 156 9.11 -11.28 -1.48
N ASN A 157 7.95 -11.10 -0.84
CA ASN A 157 7.34 -9.78 -0.69
C ASN A 157 8.17 -8.85 0.21
N GLU A 158 8.85 -9.36 1.24
CA GLU A 158 9.86 -8.60 1.99
C GLU A 158 11.01 -8.15 1.08
N GLY A 159 11.49 -9.04 0.20
CA GLY A 159 12.47 -8.70 -0.84
C GLY A 159 12.00 -7.56 -1.75
N VAL A 160 10.75 -7.61 -2.23
CA VAL A 160 10.14 -6.54 -3.03
C VAL A 160 10.12 -5.22 -2.26
N MET A 161 9.74 -5.24 -0.98
CA MET A 161 9.73 -4.03 -0.15
C MET A 161 11.13 -3.45 0.03
N TYR A 162 12.14 -4.28 0.32
CA TYR A 162 13.52 -3.83 0.44
C TYR A 162 14.04 -3.25 -0.89
N ALA A 163 13.75 -3.89 -2.02
CA ALA A 163 14.15 -3.39 -3.33
C ALA A 163 13.52 -2.03 -3.65
N ARG A 164 12.23 -1.84 -3.31
CA ARG A 164 11.53 -0.55 -3.46
C ARG A 164 12.09 0.56 -2.57
N LEU A 165 12.75 0.18 -1.48
CA LEU A 165 13.48 1.09 -0.58
C LEU A 165 14.97 1.23 -0.95
N PHE A 166 15.40 0.69 -2.09
CA PHE A 166 16.79 0.68 -2.57
C PHE A 166 17.77 -0.04 -1.63
N LEU A 167 17.26 -0.92 -0.76
CA LEU A 167 18.05 -1.75 0.15
C LEU A 167 18.36 -3.10 -0.52
N PHE A 168 19.12 -3.05 -1.62
CA PHE A 168 19.29 -4.18 -2.52
C PHE A 168 19.98 -5.39 -1.89
N GLU A 169 20.95 -5.18 -0.99
CA GLU A 169 21.57 -6.26 -0.22
C GLU A 169 20.53 -7.06 0.59
N LYS A 170 19.68 -6.37 1.36
CA LYS A 170 18.59 -7.01 2.11
C LYS A 170 17.54 -7.65 1.20
N ALA A 171 17.26 -7.02 0.05
CA ALA A 171 16.35 -7.58 -0.93
C ALA A 171 16.87 -8.91 -1.46
N ALA A 172 18.16 -8.98 -1.82
CA ALA A 172 18.82 -10.18 -2.29
C ALA A 172 18.72 -11.31 -1.25
N GLU A 173 19.03 -11.04 0.02
CA GLU A 173 18.91 -12.05 1.10
C GLU A 173 17.50 -12.66 1.17
N ARG A 174 16.45 -11.83 1.02
CA ARG A 174 15.06 -12.27 1.13
C ARG A 174 14.57 -13.03 -0.08
N PHE A 175 14.94 -12.57 -1.28
CA PHE A 175 14.65 -13.28 -2.51
C PHE A 175 15.35 -14.63 -2.59
N LEU A 176 16.59 -14.73 -2.10
CA LEU A 176 17.32 -16.00 -2.05
C LEU A 176 16.63 -16.98 -1.10
N LYS A 177 16.26 -16.56 0.12
CA LYS A 177 15.50 -17.41 1.05
C LYS A 177 14.17 -17.88 0.46
N ALA A 178 13.43 -16.98 -0.18
CA ALA A 178 12.19 -17.33 -0.86
C ALA A 178 12.41 -18.38 -1.96
N TYR A 179 13.51 -18.28 -2.72
CA TYR A 179 13.89 -19.28 -3.71
C TYR A 179 14.26 -20.62 -3.08
N GLU A 180 15.10 -20.63 -2.05
CA GLU A 180 15.50 -21.84 -1.31
C GLU A 180 14.29 -22.57 -0.71
N ASP A 181 13.27 -21.82 -0.29
CA ASP A 181 12.09 -22.37 0.33
C ASP A 181 11.04 -22.90 -0.67
N SER A 182 10.89 -22.25 -1.84
CA SER A 182 9.84 -22.57 -2.81
C SER A 182 10.31 -23.22 -4.12
N GLY A 183 11.56 -23.02 -4.50
CA GLY A 183 12.09 -23.33 -5.83
C GLY A 183 11.55 -22.41 -6.94
N ASP A 184 10.90 -21.29 -6.60
CA ASP A 184 10.33 -20.37 -7.59
C ASP A 184 11.42 -19.56 -8.31
N LYS A 185 11.57 -19.81 -9.61
CA LYS A 185 12.57 -19.14 -10.45
C LYS A 185 12.42 -17.62 -10.48
N GLU A 186 11.21 -17.09 -10.35
CA GLU A 186 11.04 -15.63 -10.31
C GLU A 186 11.71 -15.03 -9.08
N SER A 187 11.65 -15.70 -7.92
CA SER A 187 12.39 -15.28 -6.72
C SER A 187 13.90 -15.29 -6.97
N TYR A 188 14.42 -16.29 -7.68
CA TYR A 188 15.84 -16.31 -8.06
C TYR A 188 16.23 -15.18 -9.03
N TYR A 189 15.36 -14.86 -10.00
CA TYR A 189 15.60 -13.73 -10.89
C TYR A 189 15.60 -12.39 -10.15
N GLN A 190 14.71 -12.20 -9.18
CA GLN A 190 14.69 -11.00 -8.34
C GLN A 190 15.91 -10.93 -7.41
N TYR A 191 16.40 -12.07 -6.92
CA TYR A 191 17.67 -12.16 -6.19
C TYR A 191 18.83 -11.64 -7.05
N LEU A 192 19.02 -12.17 -8.26
CA LEU A 192 20.09 -11.74 -9.15
C LEU A 192 19.94 -10.29 -9.60
N SER A 193 18.71 -9.82 -9.79
CA SER A 193 18.43 -8.40 -10.08
C SER A 193 18.86 -7.51 -8.92
N ALA A 194 18.56 -7.90 -7.67
CA ALA A 194 19.00 -7.17 -6.49
C ALA A 194 20.54 -7.18 -6.35
N VAL A 195 21.20 -8.31 -6.59
CA VAL A 195 22.67 -8.39 -6.63
C VAL A 195 23.25 -7.47 -7.72
N ARG A 196 22.65 -7.47 -8.92
CA ARG A 196 23.05 -6.61 -10.04
C ARG A 196 22.97 -5.13 -9.72
N MET A 197 21.94 -4.73 -8.97
CA MET A 197 21.74 -3.35 -8.53
C MET A 197 22.68 -2.93 -7.39
N ASN A 198 23.19 -3.90 -6.62
CA ASN A 198 24.09 -3.65 -5.50
C ASN A 198 25.57 -3.61 -5.90
N LEU A 199 25.97 -4.39 -6.92
CA LEU A 199 27.36 -4.54 -7.35
C LEU A 199 27.71 -3.64 -8.53
N SER A 200 29.01 -3.32 -8.66
CA SER A 200 29.52 -2.75 -9.91
C SER A 200 29.44 -3.77 -11.06
N ASN A 201 29.45 -3.30 -12.30
CA ASN A 201 29.41 -4.19 -13.48
C ASN A 201 30.53 -5.26 -13.44
N LYS A 202 31.73 -4.90 -13.00
CA LYS A 202 32.86 -5.84 -12.93
C LYS A 202 32.64 -6.92 -11.88
N GLU A 203 32.17 -6.53 -10.69
CA GLU A 203 31.89 -7.47 -9.59
C GLU A 203 30.71 -8.37 -9.95
N TYR A 204 29.67 -7.83 -10.59
CA TYR A 204 28.52 -8.62 -11.04
C TYR A 204 28.93 -9.69 -12.06
N VAL A 205 29.72 -9.32 -13.08
CA VAL A 205 30.21 -10.28 -14.08
C VAL A 205 31.05 -11.39 -13.44
N SER A 206 31.89 -11.05 -12.46
CA SER A 206 32.64 -12.07 -11.69
C SER A 206 31.68 -12.97 -10.91
N PHE A 207 30.70 -12.40 -10.24
CA PHE A 207 29.74 -13.13 -9.41
C PHE A 207 28.93 -14.14 -10.21
N ILE A 208 28.40 -13.76 -11.39
CA ILE A 208 27.62 -14.70 -12.21
C ILE A 208 28.48 -15.76 -12.89
N ALA A 209 29.78 -15.50 -13.11
CA ALA A 209 30.68 -16.48 -13.71
C ALA A 209 31.01 -17.64 -12.77
N ASP A 210 30.83 -17.46 -11.47
CA ASP A 210 31.10 -18.49 -10.46
C ASP A 210 29.95 -19.53 -10.33
N SER A 211 28.84 -19.36 -11.06
CA SER A 211 27.67 -20.24 -11.01
C SER A 211 26.99 -20.38 -12.38
N ASP A 212 26.92 -21.62 -12.90
CA ASP A 212 26.25 -21.91 -14.17
C ASP A 212 24.77 -21.46 -14.14
N GLU A 213 24.07 -21.66 -13.03
CA GLU A 213 22.67 -21.25 -12.86
C GLU A 213 22.52 -19.72 -12.90
N ALA A 214 23.45 -18.99 -12.27
CA ALA A 214 23.46 -17.54 -12.31
C ALA A 214 23.79 -17.01 -13.71
N TYR A 215 24.73 -17.67 -14.40
CA TYR A 215 25.12 -17.33 -15.76
C TYR A 215 23.95 -17.51 -16.74
N GLU A 216 23.24 -18.64 -16.69
CA GLU A 216 22.05 -18.89 -17.52
C GLU A 216 20.95 -17.86 -17.25
N ALA A 217 20.69 -17.55 -15.98
CA ALA A 217 19.70 -16.55 -15.59
C ALA A 217 20.07 -15.13 -16.03
N SER A 218 21.37 -14.81 -16.10
CA SER A 218 21.86 -13.45 -16.40
C SER A 218 21.34 -12.89 -17.71
N MET A 219 21.14 -13.72 -18.74
CA MET A 219 20.58 -13.29 -20.03
C MET A 219 19.18 -12.70 -19.86
N THR A 220 18.36 -13.30 -19.01
CA THR A 220 17.01 -12.80 -18.70
C THR A 220 17.09 -11.51 -17.89
N ILE A 221 18.00 -11.44 -16.92
CA ILE A 221 18.18 -10.27 -16.06
C ILE A 221 18.64 -9.06 -16.87
N GLU A 222 19.69 -9.20 -17.68
CA GLU A 222 20.21 -8.10 -18.51
C GLU A 222 19.17 -7.65 -19.55
N GLY A 223 18.32 -8.56 -20.06
CA GLY A 223 17.17 -8.20 -20.88
C GLY A 223 16.17 -7.30 -20.14
N ARG A 224 15.79 -7.66 -18.91
CA ARG A 224 14.90 -6.85 -18.05
C ARG A 224 15.53 -5.52 -17.65
N MET A 225 16.83 -5.50 -17.36
CA MET A 225 17.57 -4.28 -17.04
C MET A 225 17.57 -3.31 -18.21
N LYS A 226 17.83 -3.82 -19.43
CA LYS A 226 17.76 -3.02 -20.64
C LYS A 226 16.35 -2.46 -20.90
N GLU A 227 15.30 -3.27 -20.73
CA GLU A 227 13.92 -2.80 -20.84
C GLU A 227 13.63 -1.68 -19.82
N ALA A 228 14.09 -1.83 -18.57
CA ALA A 228 13.93 -0.80 -17.55
C ALA A 228 14.68 0.50 -17.90
N GLU A 229 15.89 0.39 -18.45
CA GLU A 229 16.66 1.54 -18.96
C GLU A 229 15.93 2.25 -20.10
N GLU A 230 15.35 1.51 -21.05
CA GLU A 230 14.58 2.07 -22.17
C GLU A 230 13.30 2.78 -21.69
N LEU A 231 12.57 2.18 -20.74
CA LEU A 231 11.39 2.78 -20.13
C LEU A 231 11.73 4.07 -19.38
N TYR A 232 12.84 4.07 -18.62
CA TYR A 232 13.31 5.27 -17.95
C TYR A 232 13.75 6.34 -18.96
N ALA A 233 14.48 5.98 -20.01
CA ALA A 233 14.92 6.91 -21.04
C ALA A 233 13.74 7.64 -21.70
N ALA A 234 12.61 6.96 -21.89
CA ALA A 234 11.37 7.51 -22.45
C ALA A 234 10.47 8.24 -21.43
N SER A 235 10.82 8.25 -20.15
CA SER A 235 9.97 8.81 -19.09
C SER A 235 10.05 10.35 -18.99
N ASP A 236 8.95 10.96 -18.52
CA ASP A 236 8.91 12.38 -18.18
C ASP A 236 9.92 12.75 -17.09
N ASP A 237 10.22 11.83 -16.17
CA ASP A 237 11.22 12.02 -15.12
C ASP A 237 12.62 12.22 -15.71
N ASN A 238 13.01 11.37 -16.68
CA ASN A 238 14.28 11.51 -17.39
C ASN A 238 14.33 12.81 -18.21
N HIS A 239 13.24 13.17 -18.90
CA HIS A 239 13.14 14.46 -19.60
C HIS A 239 13.35 15.65 -18.64
N THR A 240 12.70 15.61 -17.48
CA THR A 240 12.79 16.64 -16.44
C THR A 240 14.22 16.79 -15.92
N LEU A 241 14.89 15.67 -15.61
CA LEU A 241 16.29 15.67 -15.16
C LEU A 241 17.26 16.13 -16.26
N GLY A 242 16.96 15.81 -17.53
CA GLY A 242 17.69 16.31 -18.68
C GLY A 242 17.57 17.84 -18.80
N THR A 243 16.36 18.38 -18.66
CA THR A 243 16.12 19.84 -18.70
C THR A 243 16.86 20.55 -17.56
N LEU A 244 16.81 20.02 -16.34
CA LEU A 244 17.57 20.53 -15.20
C LEU A 244 19.08 20.58 -15.48
N SER A 245 19.61 19.55 -16.15
CA SER A 245 21.02 19.49 -16.53
C SER A 245 21.39 20.59 -17.53
N VAL A 246 20.51 20.89 -18.49
CA VAL A 246 20.69 21.99 -19.45
C VAL A 246 20.64 23.35 -18.74
N TYR A 247 19.66 23.60 -17.88
CA TYR A 247 19.60 24.86 -17.12
C TYR A 247 20.87 25.10 -16.29
N LYS A 248 21.39 24.05 -15.66
CA LYS A 248 22.64 24.12 -14.91
C LYS A 248 23.84 24.44 -15.82
N ALA A 249 23.93 23.82 -17.00
CA ALA A 249 25.02 24.03 -17.95
C ALA A 249 24.99 25.44 -18.58
N GLU A 250 23.80 25.98 -18.86
CA GLU A 250 23.62 27.30 -19.47
C GLU A 250 23.64 28.47 -18.47
N GLY A 251 23.78 28.19 -17.16
CA GLY A 251 23.78 29.24 -16.13
C GLY A 251 22.39 29.80 -15.79
N LYS A 252 21.32 29.15 -16.25
CA LYS A 252 19.91 29.51 -15.97
C LYS A 252 19.51 29.08 -14.55
N MET A 253 20.12 29.73 -13.57
CA MET A 253 19.99 29.33 -12.16
C MET A 253 18.60 29.57 -11.60
N HIS A 254 17.87 30.57 -12.09
CA HIS A 254 16.52 30.85 -11.61
C HIS A 254 15.55 29.69 -11.92
N GLU A 255 15.48 29.30 -13.19
CA GLU A 255 14.66 28.20 -13.69
C GLU A 255 15.09 26.85 -13.08
N TYR A 256 16.40 26.65 -12.91
CA TYR A 256 16.93 25.46 -12.24
C TYR A 256 16.40 25.33 -10.80
N TYR A 257 16.51 26.38 -9.99
CA TYR A 257 16.09 26.32 -8.59
C TYR A 257 14.57 26.26 -8.43
N GLU A 258 13.82 26.91 -9.31
CA GLU A 258 12.35 26.81 -9.34
C GLU A 258 11.91 25.36 -9.57
N GLN A 259 12.40 24.72 -10.64
CA GLN A 259 12.01 23.36 -11.00
C GLN A 259 12.52 22.32 -9.97
N VAL A 260 13.71 22.50 -9.40
CA VAL A 260 14.20 21.67 -8.29
C VAL A 260 13.30 21.84 -7.06
N GLY A 261 12.83 23.05 -6.78
CA GLY A 261 11.90 23.35 -5.68
C GLY A 261 10.58 22.59 -5.84
N GLU A 262 9.95 22.69 -7.00
CA GLU A 262 8.70 21.98 -7.32
C GLU A 262 8.85 20.46 -7.18
N LEU A 263 9.92 19.89 -7.75
CA LEU A 263 10.20 18.47 -7.65
C LEU A 263 10.37 18.03 -6.20
N THR A 264 11.15 18.79 -5.44
CA THR A 264 11.42 18.50 -4.03
C THR A 264 10.14 18.58 -3.20
N ASP A 265 9.27 19.55 -3.44
CA ASP A 265 8.01 19.68 -2.70
C ASP A 265 7.01 18.59 -3.06
N LYS A 266 6.94 18.17 -4.33
CA LYS A 266 6.18 16.98 -4.75
C LYS A 266 6.69 15.72 -4.05
N MET A 267 8.02 15.52 -3.97
CA MET A 267 8.61 14.39 -3.26
C MET A 267 8.30 14.42 -1.76
N LYS A 268 8.44 15.59 -1.10
CA LYS A 268 8.08 15.76 0.31
C LYS A 268 6.60 15.45 0.56
N TYR A 269 5.71 15.91 -0.32
CA TYR A 269 4.27 15.64 -0.22
C TYR A 269 3.99 14.13 -0.28
N THR A 270 4.52 13.45 -1.30
CA THR A 270 4.39 11.99 -1.44
C THR A 270 4.96 11.24 -0.23
N TYR A 271 6.13 11.62 0.26
CA TYR A 271 6.73 11.01 1.44
C TYR A 271 5.87 11.19 2.70
N ARG A 272 5.34 12.39 2.93
CA ARG A 272 4.44 12.65 4.07
C ARG A 272 3.17 11.81 4.01
N GLU A 273 2.60 11.60 2.83
CA GLU A 273 1.44 10.72 2.65
C GLU A 273 1.76 9.24 2.93
N LEU A 274 2.99 8.81 2.63
CA LEU A 274 3.45 7.44 2.93
C LEU A 274 3.72 7.22 4.43
N VAL A 275 4.22 8.23 5.14
CA VAL A 275 4.71 8.13 6.53
C VAL A 275 3.74 8.70 7.56
N LYS A 276 2.58 9.23 7.16
CA LYS A 276 1.48 9.58 8.10
C LYS A 276 0.83 8.32 8.70
N ASP A 277 1.60 7.60 9.51
CA ASP A 277 1.10 6.86 10.67
C ASP A 277 1.28 7.82 11.85
N ARG A 278 0.29 8.67 12.14
CA ARG A 278 0.33 9.40 13.40
C ARG A 278 -0.21 8.51 14.49
N VAL A 279 0.72 7.86 15.18
CA VAL A 279 0.65 7.70 16.63
C VAL A 279 0.40 9.10 17.20
N LYS A 280 -0.81 9.31 17.72
CA LYS A 280 -1.10 10.27 18.78
C LYS A 280 -1.96 9.54 19.79
#